data_AF-A0A916K714-F1
#
_entry.id   AF-A0A916K714-F1
#
_cell.length_a   1.000
_cell.length_b   1.000
_cell.length_c   1.000
_cell.angle_alpha   90.00
_cell.angle_beta   90.00
_cell.angle_gamma   90.00
#
_symmetry.space_group_name_H-M   'P 1'
#
loop_
_entity.id
_entity.type
_entity.pdbx_description
1 polymer ?
#
loop_
_entity_poly.entity_id
_entity_poly.type
_entity_poly.pdbx_seq_one_letter_code
_entity_poly.pdbx_strand_id
1 'polypeptide(L)'
;MVFFTTLLETSRFQVENIKWAFVFYEDGLAVNVMYMVDDPKKRAVGFKLSEGMEVPKELEEKKFKFARQKSKLAGTIRGTFFVIKGEY
;
A
#
# COMPACT_ATOMS: atom_id res chain seq x y z
N MET A 1 -3.37 8.23 -10.12
CA MET A 1 -4.08 6.95 -9.88
C MET A 1 -5.24 7.31 -8.99
N VAL A 2 -6.45 6.93 -9.37
CA VAL A 2 -7.68 7.26 -8.64
C VAL A 2 -8.35 5.95 -8.31
N PHE A 3 -8.84 5.77 -7.09
CA PHE A 3 -9.60 4.59 -6.67
C PHE A 3 -11.06 5.01 -6.48
N PHE A 4 -12.00 4.19 -6.92
CA PHE A 4 -13.44 4.49 -6.88
C PHE A 4 -14.18 3.88 -5.67
N THR A 5 -13.43 3.31 -4.74
CA THR A 5 -13.94 2.77 -3.48
C THR A 5 -13.97 3.85 -2.40
N THR A 6 -14.91 3.74 -1.46
CA THR A 6 -15.05 4.69 -0.35
C THR A 6 -13.83 4.63 0.57
N LEU A 7 -13.34 5.81 0.94
CA LEU A 7 -12.32 5.95 1.96
C LEU A 7 -12.88 5.54 3.33
N LEU A 8 -12.25 4.56 3.98
CA LEU A 8 -12.64 4.10 5.30
C LEU A 8 -11.86 4.83 6.41
N GLU A 9 -10.54 4.90 6.28
CA GLU A 9 -9.68 5.48 7.32
C GLU A 9 -8.36 6.00 6.74
N THR A 10 -7.80 7.03 7.39
CA THR A 10 -6.43 7.50 7.13
C THR A 10 -5.64 7.65 8.41
N SER A 11 -4.34 7.40 8.33
CA SER A 11 -3.41 7.66 9.44
C SER A 11 -2.11 8.24 8.92
N ARG A 12 -1.50 9.15 9.68
CA ARG A 12 -0.19 9.73 9.39
C ARG A 12 0.58 9.93 10.68
N PHE A 13 1.77 9.36 10.75
CA PHE A 13 2.62 9.43 11.93
C PHE A 13 4.08 9.22 11.53
N GLN A 14 4.98 9.40 12.50
CA GLN A 14 6.39 9.12 12.33
C GLN A 14 6.83 8.14 13.42
N VAL A 15 7.60 7.14 13.02
CA VAL A 15 8.31 6.24 13.94
C VAL A 15 9.77 6.34 13.59
N GLU A 16 10.60 6.78 14.54
CA GLU A 16 12.03 7.05 14.32
C GLU A 16 12.24 7.98 13.11
N ASN A 17 13.03 7.56 12.11
CA ASN A 17 13.31 8.30 10.89
C ASN A 17 12.40 7.93 9.71
N ILE A 18 11.26 7.27 9.97
CA ILE A 18 10.32 6.87 8.93
C ILE A 18 8.99 7.58 9.13
N LYS A 19 8.63 8.44 8.19
CA LYS A 19 7.29 9.01 8.08
C LYS A 19 6.40 8.00 7.38
N TRP A 20 5.28 7.68 8.02
CA TRP A 20 4.26 6.80 7.48
C TRP A 20 3.00 7.57 7.15
N ALA A 21 2.36 7.18 6.05
CA ALA A 21 0.98 7.52 5.77
C ALA A 21 0.23 6.25 5.35
N PHE A 22 -1.00 6.11 5.79
CA PHE A 22 -1.89 5.00 5.48
C PHE A 22 -3.24 5.54 5.01
N VAL A 23 -3.82 4.82 4.06
CA VAL A 23 -5.17 5.02 3.54
C VAL A 23 -5.80 3.65 3.39
N PHE A 24 -6.93 3.43 4.06
CA PHE A 24 -7.70 2.20 4.02
C PHE A 24 -9.03 2.46 3.34
N TYR A 25 -9.46 1.53 2.49
CA TYR A 25 -10.71 1.59 1.74
C TYR A 25 -11.65 0.47 2.17
N GLU A 26 -12.96 0.69 1.99
CA GLU A 26 -14.01 -0.23 2.43
C GLU A 26 -13.93 -1.61 1.75
N ASP A 27 -13.41 -1.68 0.52
CA ASP A 27 -13.23 -2.91 -0.25
C ASP A 27 -12.02 -3.76 0.21
N GLY A 28 -11.25 -3.27 1.18
CA GLY A 28 -10.09 -3.96 1.74
C GLY A 28 -8.76 -3.63 1.04
N LEU A 29 -8.72 -2.63 0.17
CA LEU A 29 -7.46 -2.04 -0.29
C LEU A 29 -6.83 -1.21 0.85
N ALA A 30 -5.54 -1.44 1.08
CA ALA A 30 -4.71 -0.56 1.89
C ALA A 30 -3.56 0.02 1.06
N VAL A 31 -3.42 1.34 1.08
CA VAL A 31 -2.29 2.07 0.51
C VAL A 31 -1.44 2.60 1.66
N ASN A 32 -0.13 2.41 1.59
CA ASN A 32 0.80 3.00 2.54
C ASN A 32 1.93 3.73 1.83
N VAL A 33 2.46 4.76 2.48
CA VAL A 33 3.70 5.42 2.09
C VAL A 33 4.70 5.21 3.21
N MET A 34 5.82 4.57 2.89
CA MET A 34 7.02 4.54 3.72
C MET A 34 7.94 5.64 3.22
N TYR A 35 8.20 6.65 4.04
CA TYR A 35 9.08 7.76 3.68
C TYR A 35 10.22 7.87 4.68
N MET A 36 11.34 7.24 4.33
CA MET A 36 12.59 7.35 5.09
C MET A 36 13.17 8.76 4.92
N VAL A 37 13.41 9.44 6.04
CA VAL A 37 13.81 10.84 6.08
C VAL A 37 15.23 11.02 5.52
N ASP A 38 16.17 10.18 5.90
CA ASP A 38 17.60 10.33 5.58
C ASP A 38 18.09 9.44 4.41
N ASP A 39 17.29 8.48 3.93
CA ASP A 39 17.64 7.60 2.81
C ASP A 39 16.55 7.60 1.72
N PRO A 40 16.69 8.42 0.65
CA PRO A 40 15.75 8.46 -0.46
C PRO A 40 15.53 7.12 -1.17
N LYS A 41 16.46 6.16 -1.05
CA LYS A 41 16.32 4.83 -1.67
C LYS A 41 15.35 3.93 -0.89
N LYS A 42 15.03 4.27 0.35
CA LYS A 42 14.09 3.55 1.23
C LYS A 42 12.71 4.22 1.28
N ARG A 43 12.27 4.80 0.17
CA ARG A 43 10.95 5.41 0.04
C ARG A 43 10.09 4.62 -0.93
N ALA A 44 8.89 4.25 -0.51
CA ALA A 44 8.00 3.42 -1.31
C ALA A 44 6.53 3.71 -1.02
N VAL A 45 5.70 3.45 -2.03
CA VAL A 45 4.26 3.30 -1.88
C VAL A 45 3.94 1.81 -1.98
N GLY A 46 3.22 1.29 -0.98
CA GLY A 46 2.79 -0.09 -0.93
C GLY A 46 1.28 -0.22 -1.10
N PHE A 47 0.86 -1.29 -1.77
CA PHE A 47 -0.53 -1.72 -1.88
C PHE A 47 -0.67 -3.08 -1.21
N LYS A 48 -1.72 -3.24 -0.40
CA LYS A 48 -2.14 -4.53 0.15
C LYS A 48 -3.60 -4.77 -0.18
N LEU A 49 -3.90 -5.99 -0.61
CA LEU A 49 -5.26 -6.47 -0.85
C LEU A 49 -5.59 -7.50 0.22
N SER A 50 -6.78 -7.35 0.81
CA SER A 50 -7.39 -8.34 1.68
C SER A 50 -7.65 -9.66 0.96
N GLU A 51 -8.01 -10.70 1.71
CA GLU A 51 -8.40 -11.98 1.15
C GLU A 51 -9.71 -11.87 0.35
N GLY A 52 -9.83 -12.60 -0.75
CA GLY A 52 -11.04 -12.61 -1.59
C GLY A 52 -11.23 -11.41 -2.53
N MET A 53 -10.54 -10.29 -2.29
CA MET A 53 -10.64 -9.09 -3.13
C MET A 53 -10.14 -9.33 -4.58
N GLU A 54 -10.71 -8.69 -5.59
CA GLU A 54 -10.06 -8.64 -6.91
C GLU A 54 -8.94 -7.59 -6.95
N VAL A 55 -8.04 -7.65 -7.93
CA VAL A 55 -7.05 -6.59 -8.10
C VAL A 55 -7.78 -5.36 -8.68
N PRO A 56 -7.67 -4.16 -8.06
CA PRO A 56 -8.25 -2.95 -8.63
C PRO A 56 -7.78 -2.73 -10.08
N LYS A 57 -8.71 -2.35 -10.97
CA LYS A 57 -8.43 -2.19 -12.41
C LYS A 57 -7.26 -1.26 -12.68
N GLU A 58 -7.11 -0.20 -11.89
CA GLU A 58 -6.04 0.78 -12.03
C GLU A 58 -4.65 0.21 -11.73
N LEU A 59 -4.58 -0.84 -10.91
CA LEU A 59 -3.35 -1.59 -10.61
C LEU A 59 -3.12 -2.69 -11.65
N GLU A 60 -4.18 -3.30 -12.17
CA GLU A 60 -4.13 -4.30 -13.23
C GLU A 60 -3.69 -3.69 -14.58
N GLU A 61 -4.26 -2.56 -14.99
CA GLU A 61 -3.90 -1.81 -16.20
C GLU A 61 -2.42 -1.41 -16.21
N LYS A 62 -1.88 -1.10 -15.02
CA LYS A 62 -0.47 -0.78 -14.80
C LYS A 62 0.42 -2.01 -14.62
N LYS A 63 -0.15 -3.21 -14.74
CA LYS A 63 0.54 -4.51 -14.70
C LYS A 63 1.33 -4.73 -13.42
N PHE A 64 0.82 -4.24 -12.29
CA PHE A 64 1.43 -4.52 -11.00
C PHE A 64 1.41 -6.02 -10.70
N LYS A 65 2.55 -6.56 -10.29
CA LYS A 65 2.67 -7.96 -9.87
C LYS A 65 2.50 -8.05 -8.36
N PHE A 66 1.57 -8.89 -7.93
CA PHE A 66 1.28 -9.09 -6.52
C PHE A 66 1.94 -10.38 -6.02
N ALA A 67 2.76 -10.25 -4.98
CA ALA A 67 3.20 -11.40 -4.20
C ALA A 67 2.04 -11.86 -3.31
N ARG A 68 1.87 -13.17 -3.17
CA ARG A 68 0.87 -13.78 -2.28
C ARG A 68 1.56 -14.39 -1.08
N GLN A 69 1.12 -14.03 0.13
CA GLN A 69 1.59 -14.64 1.37
C GLN A 69 0.39 -15.20 2.13
N LYS A 70 0.45 -16.49 2.50
CA LYS A 70 -0.59 -17.15 3.28
C LYS A 70 -0.19 -17.17 4.76
N SER A 71 -1.03 -16.58 5.61
CA SER A 71 -0.92 -16.60 7.06
C SER A 71 -1.92 -17.58 7.66
N LYS A 72 -1.55 -18.24 8.76
CA LYS A 72 -2.50 -19.04 9.56
C LYS A 72 -3.51 -18.16 10.30
N LEU A 73 -3.15 -16.91 10.62
CA LEU A 73 -3.96 -15.98 11.40
C LEU A 73 -4.78 -15.03 10.51
N ALA A 74 -4.15 -14.50 9.46
CA ALA A 74 -4.71 -13.39 8.67
C ALA A 74 -5.14 -13.80 7.25
N GLY A 75 -5.25 -15.11 6.98
CA GLY A 75 -5.59 -15.61 5.66
C GLY A 75 -4.53 -15.27 4.60
N THR A 76 -4.96 -15.11 3.36
CA THR A 76 -4.09 -14.73 2.23
C THR A 76 -4.00 -13.22 2.07
N ILE A 77 -2.81 -12.67 2.25
CA ILE A 77 -2.51 -11.27 1.95
C ILE A 77 -1.79 -11.19 0.61
N ARG A 78 -2.19 -10.23 -0.21
CA ARG A 78 -1.50 -9.92 -1.47
C ARG A 78 -0.91 -8.53 -1.39
N GLY A 79 0.36 -8.40 -1.78
CA GLY A 79 1.08 -7.13 -1.68
C GLY A 79 1.91 -6.82 -2.91
N THR A 80 2.03 -5.54 -3.22
CA THR A 80 2.99 -5.02 -4.19
C THR A 80 3.44 -3.62 -3.78
N PHE A 81 4.50 -3.10 -4.37
CA PHE A 81 5.01 -1.77 -4.06
C PHE A 81 5.75 -1.18 -5.26
N PHE A 82 5.96 0.13 -5.21
CA PHE A 82 6.93 0.80 -6.07
C PHE A 82 7.71 1.85 -5.27
N VAL A 83 8.94 2.10 -5.69
CA VAL A 83 9.81 3.10 -5.06
C VAL A 83 9.47 4.50 -5.56
N ILE A 84 9.55 5.49 -4.68
CA ILE A 84 9.41 6.89 -5.03
C ILE A 84 10.77 7.59 -4.87
N LYS A 85 11.11 8.45 -5.82
CA LYS A 85 12.42 9.13 -5.86
C LYS A 85 12.38 10.61 -5.49
N GLY A 86 11.17 11.18 -5.42
CA GLY A 86 10.98 12.58 -5.07
C GLY A 86 11.14 12.86 -3.58
N GLU A 87 11.36 14.13 -3.28
CA GLU A 87 11.24 14.70 -1.94
C GLU A 87 9.92 15.45 -1.81
N TYR A 88 9.18 15.20 -0.73
CA TYR A 88 7.82 15.70 -0.48
C TYR A 88 7.63 16.11 0.98
#